data_AF-A0ABD0RBL6-F1
#
_entry.id   AF-A0ABD0RBL6-F1
#
_cell.length_a   1.000
_cell.length_b   1.000
_cell.length_c   1.000
_cell.angle_alpha   90.00
_cell.angle_beta   90.00
_cell.angle_gamma   90.00
#
_symmetry.space_group_name_H-M   'P 1'
#
loop_
_entity.id
_entity.type
_entity.pdbx_description
1 polymer ?
#
loop_
_entity_poly.entity_id
_entity_poly.type
_entity_poly.pdbx_seq_one_letter_code
_entity_poly.pdbx_strand_id
1 'polypeptide(L)'
;MMAFVEELLVDSLKALIEAELKEFHWRLTNAHHDHISKSEMEKADIFDTVDKMVVCFGPEEAVKITVDILKKMNQNNLAEQLENKHNQ
;
A
#
# COMPACT_ATOMS: atom_id res chain seq x y z
N MET A 1 14.82 -10.30 4.67
CA MET A 1 13.89 -10.09 3.54
C MET A 1 12.91 -8.93 3.74
N MET A 2 12.75 -8.38 4.96
CA MET A 2 11.84 -7.24 5.24
C MET A 2 12.16 -5.97 4.42
N ALA A 3 13.44 -5.56 4.33
CA ALA A 3 13.84 -4.36 3.58
C ALA A 3 13.47 -4.40 2.09
N PHE A 4 13.43 -5.59 1.48
CA PHE A 4 13.03 -5.74 0.07
C PHE A 4 11.53 -5.48 -0.13
N VAL A 5 10.70 -5.91 0.83
CA VAL A 5 9.24 -5.74 0.73
C VAL A 5 8.84 -4.27 0.89
N GLU A 6 9.45 -3.56 1.84
CA GLU A 6 9.22 -2.13 2.02
C GLU A 6 9.61 -1.34 0.77
N GLU A 7 10.76 -1.64 0.17
CA GLU A 7 11.19 -1.01 -1.09
C GLU A 7 10.21 -1.27 -2.24
N LEU A 8 9.72 -2.49 -2.40
CA LEU A 8 8.72 -2.82 -3.42
C LEU A 8 7.42 -2.05 -3.23
N LEU A 9 6.91 -1.96 -2.00
CA LEU A 9 5.71 -1.22 -1.67
C LEU A 9 5.89 0.28 -1.94
N VAL A 10 7.02 0.85 -1.49
CA VAL A 10 7.37 2.26 -1.75
C VAL A 10 7.39 2.55 -3.25
N ASP A 11 8.05 1.71 -4.04
CA ASP A 11 8.16 1.91 -5.48
C ASP A 11 6.81 1.81 -6.19
N SER A 12 5.95 0.88 -5.77
CA SER A 12 4.58 0.78 -6.29
C SER A 12 3.74 2.01 -5.95
N LEU A 13 3.82 2.52 -4.72
CA LEU A 13 3.05 3.71 -4.32
C LEU A 13 3.60 5.01 -4.92
N LYS A 14 4.92 5.11 -5.19
CA LYS A 14 5.53 6.25 -5.91
C LYS A 14 5.04 6.38 -7.34
N ALA A 15 4.56 5.30 -7.96
CA ALA A 15 4.00 5.34 -9.30
C ALA A 15 2.59 5.96 -9.35
N LEU A 16 1.94 6.14 -8.20
CA LEU A 16 0.64 6.78 -8.09
C LEU A 16 0.78 8.31 -8.11
N ILE A 17 -0.14 8.98 -8.80
CA ILE A 17 -0.27 10.44 -8.66
C ILE A 17 -0.93 10.79 -7.33
N GLU A 18 -0.84 12.06 -6.91
CA GLU A 18 -1.37 12.51 -5.62
C GLU A 18 -2.87 12.16 -5.41
N ALA A 19 -3.69 12.28 -6.46
CA ALA A 19 -5.11 11.93 -6.38
C ALA A 19 -5.34 10.42 -6.16
N GLU A 20 -4.53 9.57 -6.79
CA GLU A 20 -4.58 8.12 -6.64
C GLU A 20 -4.06 7.70 -5.26
N LEU A 21 -2.99 8.32 -4.76
CA LEU A 21 -2.49 8.07 -3.41
C LEU A 21 -3.53 8.44 -2.34
N LYS A 22 -4.26 9.55 -2.52
CA LYS A 22 -5.39 9.90 -1.65
C LYS A 22 -6.51 8.87 -1.69
N GLU A 23 -6.84 8.35 -2.88
CA GLU A 23 -7.81 7.26 -3.01
C GLU A 23 -7.32 5.98 -2.33
N PHE A 24 -6.03 5.65 -2.47
CA PHE A 24 -5.39 4.51 -1.81
C PHE A 24 -5.54 4.61 -0.29
N HIS A 25 -5.18 5.75 0.31
CA HIS A 25 -5.34 6.01 1.75
C HIS A 25 -6.81 5.90 2.20
N TRP A 26 -7.75 6.41 1.40
CA TRP A 26 -9.18 6.30 1.69
C TRP A 26 -9.66 4.85 1.68
N ARG A 27 -9.19 4.03 0.73
CA ARG A 27 -9.54 2.60 0.66
C ARG A 27 -8.89 1.80 1.79
N LEU A 28 -7.62 2.07 2.10
CA LEU A 28 -6.88 1.44 3.19
C LEU A 28 -7.57 1.67 4.54
N THR A 29 -7.90 2.92 4.84
CA THR A 29 -8.57 3.29 6.09
C THR A 29 -9.97 2.73 6.19
N ASN A 30 -10.75 2.72 5.10
CA ASN A 30 -12.08 2.14 5.14
C ASN A 30 -12.06 0.62 5.34
N ALA A 31 -11.13 -0.08 4.70
CA ALA A 31 -10.99 -1.53 4.81
C ALA A 31 -10.42 -1.97 6.18
N HIS A 32 -9.56 -1.15 6.79
CA HIS A 32 -8.80 -1.53 7.98
C HIS A 32 -8.87 -0.47 9.09
N HIS A 33 -10.05 0.13 9.30
CA HIS A 33 -10.27 1.20 10.28
C HIS A 33 -9.94 0.80 11.73
N ASP A 34 -9.99 -0.50 12.05
CA ASP A 34 -9.60 -1.04 13.36
C ASP A 34 -8.09 -0.98 13.61
N HIS A 35 -7.28 -0.86 12.56
CA HIS A 35 -5.82 -0.86 12.63
C HIS A 35 -5.19 0.47 12.19
N ILE A 36 -5.82 1.16 11.24
CA ILE A 36 -5.33 2.38 10.62
C ILE A 36 -6.43 3.43 10.64
N SER A 37 -6.21 4.51 11.39
CA SER A 37 -7.20 5.59 11.48
C SER A 37 -7.12 6.54 10.29
N LYS A 38 -8.26 7.15 9.96
CA LYS A 38 -8.34 8.17 8.91
C LYS A 38 -7.45 9.38 9.19
N SER A 39 -7.34 9.79 10.46
CA SER A 39 -6.49 10.92 10.87
C SER A 39 -5.01 10.68 10.65
N GLU A 40 -4.53 9.43 10.78
CA GLU A 40 -3.14 9.08 10.48
C GLU A 40 -2.88 9.20 8.98
N MET A 41 -3.79 8.69 8.14
CA MET A 41 -3.58 8.64 6.68
C MET A 41 -3.90 9.94 5.94
N GLU A 42 -4.51 10.93 6.59
CA GLU A 42 -4.82 12.23 5.97
C GLU A 42 -3.55 13.03 5.63
N LYS A 43 -2.49 12.85 6.42
CA LYS A 43 -1.19 13.53 6.25
C LYS A 43 -0.01 12.60 6.00
N ALA A 44 -0.25 11.29 6.00
CA ALA A 44 0.77 10.30 5.74
C ALA A 44 1.37 10.50 4.35
N ASP A 45 2.70 10.47 4.25
CA ASP A 45 3.37 10.30 2.99
C ASP A 45 3.48 8.80 2.61
N ILE A 46 4.17 8.50 1.52
CA ILE A 46 4.33 7.13 1.04
C ILE A 46 5.05 6.26 2.08
N PHE A 47 6.08 6.77 2.74
CA PHE A 47 6.87 6.02 3.71
C PHE A 47 6.06 5.78 4.98
N ASP A 48 5.35 6.80 5.48
CA ASP A 48 4.45 6.66 6.63
C ASP A 48 3.42 5.55 6.39
N THR A 49 2.84 5.51 5.19
CA THR A 49 1.86 4.49 4.79
C THR A 49 2.48 3.09 4.74
N VAL A 50 3.65 2.94 4.13
CA VAL A 50 4.33 1.64 4.03
C VAL A 50 4.72 1.12 5.42
N ASP A 51 5.35 1.96 6.24
CA ASP A 51 5.73 1.60 7.61
C ASP A 51 4.51 1.18 8.42
N LYS A 52 3.41 1.93 8.32
CA LYS A 52 2.17 1.60 9.01
C LYS A 52 1.60 0.26 8.56
N MET A 53 1.57 0.00 7.25
CA MET A 53 1.06 -1.26 6.71
C MET A 53 1.91 -2.46 7.15
N VAL A 54 3.24 -2.33 7.10
CA VAL A 54 4.16 -3.41 7.51
C VAL A 54 4.08 -3.65 9.02
N VAL A 55 3.98 -2.60 9.84
CA VAL A 55 3.84 -2.73 11.30
C VAL A 55 2.50 -3.36 11.68
N CYS A 56 1.40 -2.98 11.03
CA CYS A 56 0.06 -3.46 11.40
C CYS A 56 -0.23 -4.88 10.89
N PHE A 57 0.25 -5.25 9.70
CA PHE A 57 -0.16 -6.49 9.04
C PHE A 57 1.01 -7.46 8.79
N GLY A 58 2.25 -6.98 8.91
CA GLY A 58 3.44 -7.71 8.48
C GLY A 58 3.72 -7.54 6.98
N PRO A 59 4.96 -7.82 6.54
CA PRO A 59 5.40 -7.53 5.18
C PRO A 59 4.59 -8.27 4.11
N GLU A 60 4.37 -9.57 4.29
CA GLU A 60 3.63 -10.40 3.33
C GLU A 60 2.17 -9.96 3.16
N GLU A 61 1.52 -9.59 4.26
CA GLU A 61 0.13 -9.18 4.21
C GLU A 61 -0.01 -7.74 3.69
N ALA A 62 0.96 -6.87 3.98
CA ALA A 62 1.03 -5.53 3.41
C ALA A 62 1.08 -5.55 1.87
N VAL A 63 1.81 -6.51 1.27
CA VAL A 63 1.82 -6.71 -0.19
C VAL A 63 0.43 -7.08 -0.71
N LYS A 64 -0.24 -8.07 -0.11
CA LYS A 64 -1.58 -8.50 -0.54
C LYS A 64 -2.60 -7.36 -0.45
N ILE A 65 -2.60 -6.63 0.66
CA ILE A 65 -3.48 -5.47 0.85
C ILE A 65 -3.23 -4.41 -0.24
N THR A 66 -1.96 -4.13 -0.53
CA THR A 66 -1.59 -3.15 -1.57
C THR A 66 -2.07 -3.60 -2.95
N VAL A 67 -1.83 -4.86 -3.32
CA VAL A 67 -2.29 -5.45 -4.59
C VAL A 67 -3.82 -5.35 -4.72
N ASP A 68 -4.56 -5.70 -3.66
CA ASP A 68 -6.02 -5.66 -3.66
C ASP A 68 -6.57 -4.23 -3.82
N ILE A 69 -5.96 -3.25 -3.14
CA ILE A 69 -6.37 -1.85 -3.24
C ILE A 69 -6.05 -1.30 -4.65
N LEU A 70 -4.87 -1.59 -5.20
CA LEU A 70 -4.50 -1.19 -6.56
C LEU A 70 -5.48 -1.77 -7.60
N LYS A 71 -5.85 -3.05 -7.49
CA LYS A 71 -6.88 -3.68 -8.33
C LYS A 71 -8.23 -2.95 -8.22
N LYS A 72 -8.66 -2.58 -7.01
CA LYS A 72 -9.90 -1.82 -6.78
C LYS A 72 -9.87 -0.39 -7.34
N MET A 73 -8.69 0.19 -7.52
CA MET A 73 -8.47 1.49 -8.15
C MET A 73 -8.29 1.40 -9.68
N ASN A 74 -8.40 0.20 -10.26
CA ASN A 74 -8.05 -0.11 -11.65
C ASN A 74 -6.57 0.12 -12.02
N GLN A 75 -5.68 0.19 -11.02
CA GLN A 75 -4.23 0.21 -11.19
C GLN A 75 -3.67 -1.22 -11.40
N ASN A 76 -4.30 -1.95 -12.32
CA ASN A 76 -4.07 -3.39 -12.51
C ASN A 76 -2.63 -3.70 -12.94
N ASN A 77 -2.01 -2.82 -13.74
CA ASN A 77 -0.63 -2.97 -14.17
C ASN A 77 0.33 -2.88 -12.98
N LEU A 78 0.15 -1.89 -12.10
CA LEU A 78 0.97 -1.75 -10.90
C LEU A 78 0.77 -2.93 -9.94
N ALA A 79 -0.48 -3.39 -9.79
CA ALA A 79 -0.80 -4.55 -8.96
C ALA A 79 -0.09 -5.81 -9.45
N GLU A 80 -0.12 -6.08 -10.76
CA GLU A 80 0.56 -7.23 -11.37
C GLU A 80 2.08 -7.13 -11.25
N GLN A 81 2.66 -5.94 -11.47
CA GLN A 81 4.10 -5.74 -11.29
C GLN A 81 4.55 -6.01 -9.84
N LEU A 82 3.79 -5.53 -8.86
CA LEU A 82 4.08 -5.75 -7.44
C LEU A 82 3.99 -7.24 -7.10
N GLU A 83 2.91 -7.90 -7.49
CA GLU A 83 2.67 -9.32 -7.27
C GLU A 83 3.76 -10.19 -7.92
N ASN A 84 4.17 -9.86 -9.14
CA ASN A 84 5.25 -10.58 -9.83
C ASN A 84 6.60 -10.40 -9.13
N LYS A 85 6.97 -9.17 -8.76
CA LYS A 85 8.27 -8.90 -8.09
C LYS A 85 8.36 -9.52 -6.70
N HIS A 86 7.24 -9.64 -5.99
CA HIS A 86 7.20 -10.25 -4.66
C HIS A 86 7.27 -11.78 -4.71
N ASN A 87 6.73 -12.40 -5.77
CA ASN A 87 6.77 -13.86 -5.98
C ASN A 87 8.06 -14.38 -6.64
N GLN A 88 9.01 -13.50 -6.99
CA GLN A 88 10.32 -13.85 -7.56
C GLN A 88 11.36 -14.14 -6.48
#